data_AF-A0A1E5DZ88-F1
#
_entry.id   AF-A0A1E5DZ88-F1
#
_cell.length_a   1.000
_cell.length_b   1.000
_cell.length_c   1.000
_cell.angle_alpha   90.00
_cell.angle_beta   90.00
_cell.angle_gamma   90.00
#
_symmetry.space_group_name_H-M   'P 1'
#
loop_
_entity.id
_entity.type
_entity.pdbx_description
1 polymer ?
#
loop_
_entity_poly.entity_id
_entity_poly.type
_entity_poly.pdbx_seq_one_letter_code
_entity_poly.pdbx_strand_id
1 'polypeptide(L)'
;MKIIFCLIGIISTSFYSSAEDEIDKQKLESTEIRGVIVDRTVTRLGADFYSFFSRNIYEQYPTLDENILIKERPTALSGSIITVFHFSTPIYRTALSPGRRQAQEKSDEAIQALQRYLLRWKLEQKYRDKSDLADNELQ
;
A
#
# COMPACT_ATOMS: atom_id res chain seq x y z
N MET A 1 -12.83 -51.81 -38.09
CA MET A 1 -14.09 -51.70 -37.34
C MET A 1 -13.81 -50.86 -36.09
N LYS A 2 -14.47 -49.71 -35.95
CA LYS A 2 -14.34 -48.74 -34.85
C LYS A 2 -14.78 -49.35 -33.52
N ILE A 3 -14.06 -49.07 -32.42
CA ILE A 3 -14.49 -48.85 -31.01
C ILE A 3 -13.24 -48.27 -30.30
N ILE A 4 -13.03 -46.94 -30.34
CA ILE A 4 -13.35 -45.94 -29.30
C ILE A 4 -12.53 -46.10 -28.00
N PHE A 5 -11.50 -45.26 -27.92
CA PHE A 5 -10.82 -44.76 -26.72
C PHE A 5 -11.84 -44.15 -25.75
N CYS A 6 -11.71 -44.42 -24.44
CA CYS A 6 -11.91 -43.48 -23.32
C CYS A 6 -12.27 -44.26 -22.05
N LEU A 7 -11.32 -44.42 -21.11
CA LEU A 7 -11.65 -44.71 -19.70
C LEU A 7 -10.48 -44.54 -18.72
N ILE A 8 -9.27 -44.20 -19.17
CA ILE A 8 -8.13 -43.88 -18.27
C ILE A 8 -8.03 -42.37 -17.98
N GLY A 9 -8.92 -41.54 -18.55
CA GLY A 9 -8.80 -40.08 -18.55
C GLY A 9 -9.54 -39.32 -17.44
N ILE A 10 -10.12 -39.97 -16.42
CA ILE A 10 -10.96 -39.26 -15.42
C ILE A 10 -10.24 -39.00 -14.09
N ILE A 11 -9.16 -39.72 -13.76
CA ILE A 11 -8.47 -39.54 -12.46
C ILE A 11 -7.46 -38.36 -12.50
N SER A 12 -7.06 -37.91 -13.68
CA SER A 12 -6.00 -36.90 -13.79
C SER A 12 -6.47 -35.44 -13.65
N THR A 13 -7.76 -35.14 -13.79
CA THR A 13 -8.26 -33.76 -13.71
C THR A 13 -8.49 -33.28 -12.28
N SER A 14 -8.96 -34.16 -11.38
CA SER A 14 -9.18 -33.79 -9.97
C SER A 14 -7.89 -33.64 -9.15
N PHE A 15 -6.79 -34.27 -9.57
CA PHE A 15 -5.50 -34.15 -8.89
C PHE A 15 -4.69 -32.93 -9.37
N TYR A 16 -4.97 -32.43 -10.58
CA TYR A 16 -4.29 -31.26 -11.16
C TYR A 16 -4.74 -29.94 -10.51
N SER A 17 -6.02 -29.85 -10.12
CA SER A 17 -6.61 -28.64 -9.49
C SER A 17 -5.96 -28.29 -8.15
N SER A 18 -5.61 -29.28 -7.31
CA SER A 18 -5.01 -29.01 -6.00
C SER A 18 -3.56 -28.51 -6.09
N ALA A 19 -2.82 -28.88 -7.14
CA ALA A 19 -1.43 -28.45 -7.31
C ALA A 19 -1.33 -26.99 -7.81
N GLU A 20 -2.25 -26.56 -8.68
CA GLU A 20 -2.34 -25.16 -9.12
C GLU A 20 -2.74 -24.24 -7.96
N ASP A 21 -3.69 -24.66 -7.11
CA ASP A 21 -4.11 -23.91 -5.91
C ASP A 21 -2.96 -23.75 -4.88
N GLU A 22 -2.08 -24.75 -4.76
CA GLU A 22 -0.97 -24.76 -3.81
C GLU A 22 0.21 -23.88 -4.29
N ILE A 23 0.46 -23.87 -5.60
CA ILE A 23 1.43 -22.98 -6.25
C ILE A 23 0.95 -21.52 -6.20
N ASP A 24 -0.35 -21.26 -6.40
CA ASP A 24 -0.92 -19.91 -6.31
C ASP A 24 -0.93 -19.39 -4.86
N LYS A 25 -1.20 -20.27 -3.88
CA LYS A 25 -1.04 -19.95 -2.46
C LYS A 25 0.40 -19.61 -2.08
N GLN A 26 1.39 -20.41 -2.51
CA GLN A 26 2.80 -20.11 -2.25
C GLN A 26 3.25 -18.82 -2.93
N LYS A 27 2.77 -18.55 -4.15
CA LYS A 27 3.06 -17.32 -4.86
C LYS A 27 2.46 -16.10 -4.16
N LEU A 28 1.23 -16.21 -3.65
CA LEU A 28 0.59 -15.17 -2.84
C LEU A 28 1.33 -14.91 -1.52
N GLU A 29 1.79 -15.95 -0.82
CA GLU A 29 2.57 -15.84 0.43
C GLU A 29 3.94 -15.17 0.22
N SER A 30 4.53 -15.31 -0.97
CA SER A 30 5.83 -14.71 -1.34
C SER A 30 5.73 -13.34 -2.01
N THR A 31 4.53 -12.92 -2.44
CA THR A 31 4.37 -11.67 -3.19
C THR A 31 4.29 -10.49 -2.21
N GLU A 32 5.30 -9.64 -2.23
CA GLU A 32 5.26 -8.38 -1.48
C GLU A 32 4.15 -7.48 -2.04
N ILE A 33 3.14 -7.21 -1.21
CA ILE A 33 2.02 -6.32 -1.55
C ILE A 33 2.55 -4.88 -1.58
N ARG A 34 2.39 -4.20 -2.72
CA ARG A 34 2.87 -2.83 -2.97
C ARG A 34 1.73 -1.90 -3.38
N GLY A 35 1.94 -0.59 -3.23
CA GLY A 35 0.99 0.45 -3.62
C GLY A 35 -0.31 0.47 -2.82
N VAL A 36 -0.30 -0.08 -1.60
CA VAL A 36 -1.49 -0.16 -0.75
C VAL A 36 -1.53 0.99 0.25
N ILE A 37 -2.72 1.57 0.40
CA ILE A 37 -3.03 2.55 1.44
C ILE A 37 -3.82 1.82 2.53
N VAL A 38 -3.21 1.66 3.69
CA VAL A 38 -3.80 0.94 4.81
C VAL A 38 -4.58 1.91 5.70
N ASP A 39 -5.87 1.65 5.86
CA ASP A 39 -6.75 2.37 6.78
C ASP A 39 -6.66 1.83 8.21
N ARG A 40 -6.24 2.66 9.16
CA ARG A 40 -6.34 2.43 10.61
C ARG A 40 -7.08 3.59 11.28
N THR A 41 -8.13 4.08 10.63
CA THR A 41 -9.09 5.03 11.19
C THR A 41 -10.28 4.31 11.82
N VAL A 42 -10.93 4.95 12.78
CA VAL A 42 -12.05 4.39 13.54
C VAL A 42 -13.21 5.38 13.72
N THR A 43 -12.97 6.69 13.60
CA THR A 43 -14.04 7.70 13.67
C THR A 43 -14.48 8.13 12.29
N ARG A 44 -15.64 8.79 12.21
CA ARG A 44 -16.13 9.39 10.96
C ARG A 44 -15.18 10.48 10.42
N LEU A 45 -14.55 11.27 11.29
CA LEU A 45 -13.58 12.30 10.85
C LEU A 45 -12.35 11.65 10.21
N GLY A 46 -11.86 10.54 10.78
CA GLY A 46 -10.76 9.77 10.23
C GLY A 46 -11.14 9.10 8.91
N ALA A 47 -12.31 8.46 8.85
CA ALA A 47 -12.81 7.81 7.62
C ALA A 47 -13.00 8.81 6.47
N ASP A 48 -13.51 10.02 6.76
CA ASP A 48 -13.63 11.10 5.77
C ASP A 48 -12.25 11.50 5.24
N PHE A 49 -11.26 11.69 6.14
CA PHE A 49 -9.88 11.99 5.75
C PHE A 49 -9.29 10.88 4.87
N TYR A 50 -9.42 9.62 5.28
CA TYR A 50 -8.93 8.47 4.51
C TYR A 50 -9.58 8.40 3.12
N SER A 51 -10.88 8.67 3.03
CA SER A 51 -11.63 8.65 1.77
C SER A 51 -11.15 9.73 0.80
N PHE A 52 -10.94 10.97 1.28
CA PHE A 52 -10.35 12.03 0.45
C PHE A 52 -8.91 11.70 0.05
N PHE A 53 -8.10 11.19 0.99
CA PHE A 53 -6.70 10.90 0.73
C PHE A 53 -6.52 9.82 -0.33
N SER A 54 -7.18 8.68 -0.13
CA SER A 54 -7.07 7.53 -1.04
C SER A 54 -7.57 7.87 -2.44
N ARG A 55 -8.69 8.60 -2.57
CA ARG A 55 -9.16 9.07 -3.87
C ARG A 55 -8.15 9.99 -4.55
N ASN A 56 -7.75 11.07 -3.87
CA ASN A 56 -6.95 12.13 -4.47
C ASN A 56 -5.54 11.64 -4.83
N ILE A 57 -4.96 10.74 -4.03
CA ILE A 57 -3.61 10.23 -4.32
C ILE A 57 -3.59 9.30 -5.53
N TYR A 58 -4.62 8.47 -5.76
CA TYR A 58 -4.70 7.65 -6.98
C TYR A 58 -4.93 8.50 -8.22
N GLU A 59 -5.73 9.58 -8.11
CA GLU A 59 -5.94 10.52 -9.22
C GLU A 59 -4.64 11.24 -9.61
N GLN A 60 -3.84 11.65 -8.62
CA GLN A 60 -2.60 12.40 -8.86
C GLN A 60 -1.40 11.50 -9.17
N TYR A 61 -1.36 10.27 -8.63
CA TYR A 61 -0.22 9.34 -8.71
C TYR A 61 -0.70 7.90 -8.94
N PRO A 62 -1.15 7.58 -10.17
CA PRO A 62 -1.64 6.23 -10.49
C PRO A 62 -0.56 5.14 -10.41
N THR A 63 0.73 5.53 -10.41
CA THR A 63 1.89 4.63 -10.35
C THR A 63 2.59 4.64 -8.98
N LEU A 64 1.87 4.98 -7.90
CA LEU A 64 2.43 4.94 -6.55
C LEU A 64 2.58 3.49 -6.07
N ASP A 65 3.83 3.00 -6.04
CA ASP A 65 4.16 1.65 -5.55
C ASP A 65 4.44 1.58 -4.04
N GLU A 66 4.53 2.73 -3.36
CA GLU A 66 4.88 2.77 -1.94
C GLU A 66 3.68 2.50 -1.03
N ASN A 67 3.89 1.72 0.02
CA ASN A 67 2.85 1.42 1.00
C ASN A 67 2.70 2.56 2.01
N ILE A 68 1.47 3.06 2.15
CA ILE A 68 1.14 4.19 3.02
C ILE A 68 0.20 3.71 4.13
N LEU A 69 0.43 4.16 5.36
CA LEU A 69 -0.43 3.87 6.49
C LEU A 69 -1.06 5.15 7.02
N ILE A 70 -2.39 5.19 7.10
CA ILE A 70 -3.13 6.26 7.76
C ILE A 70 -3.59 5.74 9.12
N LYS A 71 -3.04 6.33 10.19
CA LYS A 71 -3.38 5.93 11.56
C LYS A 71 -4.09 7.05 12.29
N GLU A 72 -5.21 6.71 12.92
CA GLU A 72 -5.95 7.61 13.78
C GLU A 72 -5.67 7.33 15.27
N ARG A 73 -5.68 8.41 16.05
CA ARG A 73 -5.92 8.35 17.49
C ARG A 73 -7.15 9.23 17.83
N PRO A 74 -8.29 8.63 18.21
CA PRO A 74 -9.46 9.37 18.66
C PRO A 74 -9.16 10.14 19.95
N THR A 75 -9.78 11.31 20.10
CA THR A 75 -9.73 12.12 21.30
C THR A 75 -11.14 12.55 21.69
N ALA A 76 -11.54 12.33 22.95
CA ALA A 76 -12.94 12.44 23.36
C ALA A 76 -13.58 13.82 23.14
N LEU A 77 -12.79 14.90 23.15
CA LEU A 77 -13.28 16.28 23.03
C LEU A 77 -12.66 17.07 21.88
N SER A 78 -11.41 16.77 21.51
CA SER A 78 -10.66 17.54 20.50
C SER A 78 -10.83 17.00 19.07
N GLY A 79 -11.57 15.89 18.90
CA GLY A 79 -11.78 15.21 17.63
C GLY A 79 -10.78 14.09 17.40
N SER A 80 -10.04 14.12 16.30
CA SER A 80 -9.17 13.01 15.91
C SER A 80 -7.79 13.49 15.52
N ILE A 81 -6.75 12.75 15.92
CA ILE A 81 -5.40 13.02 15.45
C ILE A 81 -5.02 11.98 14.41
N ILE A 82 -4.76 12.45 13.20
CA ILE A 82 -4.38 11.62 12.06
C ILE A 82 -2.88 11.73 11.86
N THR A 83 -2.24 10.59 11.61
CA THR A 83 -0.83 10.52 11.22
C THR A 83 -0.70 9.66 9.97
N VAL A 84 -0.02 10.19 8.96
CA VAL A 84 0.30 9.49 7.72
C VAL A 84 1.73 8.98 7.84
N PHE A 85 1.91 7.69 7.58
CA PHE A 85 3.18 6.99 7.68
C PHE A 85 3.61 6.43 6.33
N HIS A 86 4.91 6.48 6.08
CA HIS A 86 5.59 5.63 5.11
C HIS A 86 6.47 4.65 5.91
N PHE A 87 6.16 3.36 5.84
CA PHE A 87 6.66 2.35 6.79
C PHE A 87 6.45 2.78 8.25
N SER A 88 7.55 2.96 9.00
CA SER A 88 7.53 3.43 10.40
C SER A 88 7.80 4.94 10.55
N THR A 89 7.95 5.67 9.45
CA THR A 89 8.30 7.10 9.48
C THR A 89 7.02 7.94 9.44
N PRO A 90 6.73 8.76 10.47
CA PRO A 90 5.60 9.70 10.42
C PRO A 90 5.93 10.85 9.48
N ILE A 91 5.16 10.99 8.41
CA ILE A 91 5.40 11.99 7.35
C ILE A 91 4.58 13.26 7.57
N TYR A 92 3.35 13.08 8.03
CA TYR A 92 2.42 14.18 8.29
C TYR A 92 1.55 13.84 9.49
N ARG A 93 1.26 14.85 10.32
CA ARG A 93 0.42 14.69 11.51
C ARG A 93 -0.44 15.92 11.70
N THR A 94 -1.74 15.71 11.89
CA THR A 94 -2.71 16.81 12.03
C THR A 94 -3.84 16.45 12.98
N ALA A 95 -4.55 17.47 13.46
CA ALA A 95 -5.76 17.32 14.25
C ALA A 95 -6.98 17.69 13.40
N LEU A 96 -8.02 16.87 13.48
CA LEU A 96 -9.33 17.10 12.88
C LEU A 96 -10.31 17.41 14.00
N SER A 97 -10.71 18.68 14.12
CA SER A 97 -11.67 19.11 15.15
C SER A 97 -13.11 18.76 14.76
N PRO A 98 -13.96 18.39 15.73
CA PRO A 98 -15.38 18.18 15.49
C PRO A 98 -16.04 19.50 15.07
N GLY A 99 -17.04 19.44 14.19
CA GLY A 99 -17.80 20.60 13.73
C GLY A 99 -17.13 21.45 12.65
N ARG A 100 -15.91 21.12 12.20
CA ARG A 100 -15.26 21.77 11.07
C ARG A 100 -15.07 20.79 9.91
N ARG A 101 -15.35 21.21 8.69
CA ARG A 101 -15.14 20.41 7.47
C ARG A 101 -13.68 20.52 6.99
N GLN A 102 -12.75 19.96 7.76
CA GLN A 102 -11.30 20.07 7.50
C GLN A 102 -10.68 18.84 6.82
N ALA A 103 -11.40 17.72 6.73
CA ALA A 103 -10.85 16.44 6.30
C ALA A 103 -10.22 16.52 4.90
N GLN A 104 -10.88 17.18 3.94
CA GLN A 104 -10.38 17.33 2.57
C GLN A 104 -9.11 18.20 2.52
N GLU A 105 -9.16 19.41 3.07
CA GLU A 105 -8.02 20.33 3.11
C GLU A 105 -6.79 19.68 3.77
N LYS A 106 -6.99 19.04 4.92
CA LYS A 106 -5.91 18.34 5.63
C LYS A 106 -5.39 17.11 4.88
N SER A 107 -6.25 16.43 4.13
CA SER A 107 -5.84 15.36 3.23
C SER A 107 -4.94 15.88 2.11
N ASP A 108 -5.30 17.00 1.49
CA ASP A 108 -4.51 17.61 0.42
C ASP A 108 -3.13 18.09 0.93
N GLU A 109 -3.08 18.69 2.13
CA GLU A 109 -1.83 19.01 2.82
C GLU A 109 -0.95 17.77 3.05
N ALA A 110 -1.57 16.66 3.48
CA ALA A 110 -0.87 15.41 3.74
C ALA A 110 -0.27 14.81 2.47
N ILE A 111 -1.02 14.83 1.36
CA ILE A 111 -0.55 14.35 0.05
C ILE A 111 0.67 15.16 -0.40
N GLN A 112 0.61 16.49 -0.30
CA GLN A 112 1.75 17.34 -0.66
C GLN A 112 3.00 17.07 0.21
N ALA A 113 2.81 16.86 1.52
CA ALA A 113 3.91 16.49 2.42
C ALA A 113 4.51 15.13 2.04
N LEU A 114 3.66 14.15 1.74
CA LEU A 114 4.07 12.82 1.33
C LEU A 114 4.86 12.84 0.02
N GLN A 115 4.41 13.61 -0.98
CA GLN A 115 5.11 13.74 -2.27
C GLN A 115 6.54 14.26 -2.10
N ARG A 116 6.71 15.36 -1.36
CA ARG A 116 8.03 15.96 -1.11
C ARG A 116 8.95 14.97 -0.40
N TYR A 117 8.41 14.24 0.56
CA TYR A 117 9.14 13.21 1.28
C TYR A 117 9.54 12.05 0.35
N LEU A 118 8.61 11.48 -0.42
CA LEU A 118 8.88 10.33 -1.30
C LEU A 118 9.88 10.68 -2.40
N LEU A 119 9.81 11.88 -2.97
CA LEU A 119 10.79 12.34 -3.95
C LEU A 119 12.20 12.32 -3.36
N ARG A 120 12.37 12.91 -2.18
CA ARG A 120 13.66 12.92 -1.48
C ARG A 120 14.12 11.51 -1.15
N TRP A 121 13.23 10.68 -0.59
CA TRP A 121 13.56 9.30 -0.21
C TRP A 121 14.00 8.47 -1.43
N LYS A 122 13.32 8.58 -2.58
CA LYS A 122 13.69 7.88 -3.82
C LYS A 122 15.04 8.34 -4.37
N LEU A 123 15.33 9.65 -4.30
CA LEU A 123 16.64 10.17 -4.69
C LEU A 123 17.74 9.57 -3.80
N GLU A 124 17.57 9.61 -2.49
CA GLU A 124 18.53 9.06 -1.54
C GLU A 124 18.76 7.55 -1.75
N GLN A 125 17.72 6.76 -2.04
CA GLN A 125 17.88 5.34 -2.38
C GLN A 125 18.74 5.14 -3.63
N LYS A 126 18.47 5.89 -4.71
CA LYS A 126 19.23 5.78 -5.96
C LYS A 126 20.71 6.16 -5.81
N TYR A 127 21.03 7.11 -4.92
CA TYR A 127 22.42 7.49 -4.67
C TYR A 127 23.16 6.48 -3.80
N ARG A 128 22.50 5.90 -2.79
CA ARG A 128 23.10 4.83 -1.97
C ARG A 128 23.48 3.61 -2.82
N ASP A 129 22.55 3.15 -3.66
CA ASP A 129 22.76 2.00 -4.55
C ASP A 129 23.97 2.18 -5.49
N LYS A 130 24.20 3.40 -5.99
CA LYS A 130 25.35 3.71 -6.84
C LYS A 130 26.67 3.83 -6.09
N SER A 131 26.65 4.24 -4.83
CA SER A 131 27.87 4.40 -4.02
C SER A 131 28.52 3.04 -3.78
N ASP A 132 27.72 2.01 -3.48
CA ASP A 132 28.20 0.67 -3.16
C ASP A 132 28.84 -0.04 -4.38
N LEU A 133 28.52 0.39 -5.61
CA LEU A 133 29.11 -0.14 -6.85
C LEU A 133 30.47 0.48 -7.17
N ALA A 134 30.72 1.72 -6.78
CA ALA A 134 31.97 2.42 -7.09
C ALA A 134 33.16 1.92 -6.24
N ASP A 135 32.88 1.45 -5.02
CA ASP A 135 33.92 1.04 -4.07
C ASP A 135 34.46 -0.39 -4.30
N ASN A 136 33.82 -1.20 -5.15
CA ASN A 136 34.20 -2.59 -5.43
C ASN A 136 35.06 -2.81 -6.70
N GLU A 137 35.42 -1.75 -7.43
CA GLU A 137 36.19 -1.86 -8.70
C GLU A 137 37.69 -1.53 -8.56
N LEU A 138 38.22 -1.44 -7.34
CA LEU A 138 39.63 -1.11 -7.06
C LEU A 138 40.47 -2.28 -6.49
N GLN A 139 40.14 -3.52 -6.80
CA GLN A 139 40.97 -4.69 -6.47
C GLN A 139 41.62 -5.33 -7.70
#